data_AF-A0A2E2TQU9-F1
#
_entry.id   AF-A0A2E2TQU9-F1
#
_cell.length_a   1.000
_cell.length_b   1.000
_cell.length_c   1.000
_cell.angle_alpha   90.00
_cell.angle_beta   90.00
_cell.angle_gamma   90.00
#
_symmetry.space_group_name_H-M   'P 1'
#
loop_
_entity.id
_entity.type
_entity.pdbx_description
1 polymer ?
#
loop_
_entity_poly.entity_id
_entity_poly.type
_entity_poly.pdbx_seq_one_letter_code
_entity_poly.pdbx_strand_id
1 'polypeptide(L)' 'MGTGVTASDEQAQEMHHFIRDTIAKNYSNSIAKQIPILYGGSVKPANAQTLFSCPDVDGGLIGGASMDAQGFIDIAKSF' A
#
# COMPACT_ATOMS: atom_id res chain seq x y z
N MET A 1 -11.60 -2.49 -7.44
CA MET A 1 -11.01 -3.69 -8.09
C MET A 1 -11.78 -3.99 -9.37
N GLY A 2 -11.09 -4.23 -10.50
CA GLY A 2 -11.71 -4.55 -11.80
C GLY A 2 -12.19 -3.37 -12.65
N THR A 3 -12.16 -2.14 -12.13
CA THR A 3 -12.62 -0.93 -12.86
C THR A 3 -11.52 -0.23 -13.66
N GLY A 4 -10.26 -0.66 -13.52
CA GLY A 4 -9.10 0.05 -14.09
C GLY A 4 -8.77 1.39 -13.41
N VAL A 5 -9.54 1.80 -12.40
CA VAL A 5 -9.31 3.03 -11.64
C VAL A 5 -8.35 2.73 -10.49
N THR A 6 -7.19 3.36 -10.52
CA THR A 6 -6.22 3.37 -9.43
C THR A 6 -6.57 4.48 -8.46
N ALA A 7 -6.62 4.18 -7.16
CA ALA A 7 -6.76 5.22 -6.14
C ALA A 7 -5.54 6.14 -6.19
N SER A 8 -5.73 7.44 -5.96
CA SER A 8 -4.58 8.35 -5.85
C SER A 8 -3.75 8.04 -4.60
N ASP A 9 -2.52 8.52 -4.57
CA ASP A 9 -1.61 8.33 -3.44
C ASP A 9 -2.20 8.94 -2.15
N GLU A 10 -2.90 10.07 -2.28
CA GLU A 10 -3.62 10.71 -1.17
C GLU A 10 -4.76 9.84 -0.64
N GLN A 11 -5.53 9.21 -1.53
CA GLN A 11 -6.62 8.30 -1.13
C GLN A 11 -6.07 7.04 -0.45
N ALA A 12 -4.94 6.50 -0.94
CA ALA A 12 -4.27 5.38 -0.32
C ALA A 12 -3.79 5.76 1.10
N GLN A 13 -3.12 6.90 1.23
CA GLN A 13 -2.64 7.41 2.51
C GLN A 13 -3.78 7.70 3.49
N GLU A 14 -4.86 8.36 3.05
CA GLU A 14 -6.02 8.67 3.90
C GLU A 14 -6.63 7.40 4.50
N MET A 15 -6.84 6.37 3.66
CA MET A 15 -7.41 5.11 4.12
C MET A 15 -6.46 4.34 5.05
N HIS A 16 -5.17 4.29 4.73
CA HIS A 16 -4.18 3.62 5.56
C HIS A 16 -4.02 4.30 6.93
N HIS A 17 -4.00 5.63 6.94
CA HIS A 17 -3.98 6.43 8.17
C HIS A 17 -5.22 6.12 9.04
N PHE A 18 -6.41 6.12 8.43
CA PHE A 18 -7.65 5.77 9.13
C PHE A 18 -7.62 4.36 9.73
N ILE A 19 -7.07 3.37 9.02
CA ILE A 19 -6.91 2.00 9.52
C ILE A 19 -5.95 1.99 10.71
N ARG A 20 -4.79 2.65 10.61
CA ARG A 20 -3.79 2.71 11.69
C ARG A 20 -4.35 3.39 12.94
N ASP A 21 -5.06 4.49 12.76
CA ASP A 21 -5.78 5.19 13.83
C ASP A 21 -6.83 4.30 14.49
N THR A 22 -7.55 3.51 13.71
CA THR A 22 -8.55 2.57 14.22
C THR A 22 -7.89 1.50 15.09
N ILE A 23 -6.75 0.95 14.66
CA ILE A 23 -5.97 0.00 15.47
C ILE A 23 -5.46 0.68 16.75
N ALA A 24 -4.93 1.90 16.64
CA ALA A 24 -4.40 2.65 17.78
C ALA A 24 -5.47 2.92 18.84
N LYS A 25 -6.68 3.30 18.41
CA LYS A 25 -7.84 3.55 19.28
C LYS A 25 -8.33 2.30 20.00
N ASN A 26 -8.32 1.15 19.34
CA ASN A 26 -8.84 -0.11 19.91
C ASN A 26 -7.82 -0.89 20.74
N TYR A 27 -6.51 -0.71 20.49
CA TYR A 27 -5.46 -1.51 21.12
C TYR A 27 -4.38 -0.65 21.78
N SER A 28 -3.51 -0.01 20.99
CA SER A 28 -2.55 1.01 21.45
C SER A 28 -1.75 1.56 20.26
N ASN A 29 -1.13 2.73 20.45
CA ASN A 29 -0.17 3.29 19.50
C ASN A 29 1.04 2.36 19.23
N SER A 30 1.46 1.58 20.23
CA SER A 30 2.58 0.64 20.07
C SER A 30 2.21 -0.50 19.12
N ILE A 31 1.02 -1.09 19.30
CA ILE A 31 0.51 -2.16 18.44
C ILE A 31 0.26 -1.63 17.02
N ALA A 32 -0.35 -0.45 16.88
CA ALA A 32 -0.65 0.14 15.57
C ALA A 32 0.58 0.39 14.71
N LYS A 33 1.73 0.73 15.32
CA LYS A 33 3.01 0.92 14.61
C LYS A 33 3.69 -0.38 14.19
N GLN A 34 3.32 -1.51 14.79
CA GLN A 34 3.93 -2.81 14.51
C GLN A 34 3.18 -3.63 13.45
N ILE A 35 1.92 -3.27 13.16
CA ILE A 35 1.09 -3.98 12.18
C ILE A 35 1.35 -3.39 10.79
N PRO A 36 1.83 -4.20 9.82
CA PRO A 36 1.94 -3.77 8.42
C PRO A 36 0.56 -3.62 7.78
N ILE A 37 0.32 -2.49 7.12
CA ILE A 37 -0.88 -2.20 6.34
C ILE A 37 -0.47 -2.14 4.86
N LEU A 38 -0.86 -3.17 4.11
CA LEU A 38 -0.48 -3.32 2.70
C LEU A 38 -1.53 -2.72 1.77
N TYR A 39 -1.08 -1.99 0.75
CA TYR A 39 -1.96 -1.44 -0.27
C TYR A 39 -2.36 -2.54 -1.27
N GLY A 40 -3.66 -2.85 -1.34
CA GLY A 40 -4.22 -3.89 -2.22
C GLY A 40 -4.81 -3.38 -3.53
N GLY A 41 -4.58 -2.11 -3.90
CA GLY A 41 -5.05 -1.54 -5.16
C GLY A 41 -4.14 -1.87 -6.35
N SER A 42 -4.31 -1.15 -7.47
CA SER A 42 -3.50 -1.38 -8.68
C SER A 42 -2.10 -0.80 -8.51
N VAL A 43 -1.16 -1.66 -8.13
CA VAL A 43 0.28 -1.36 -8.10
C VAL A 43 0.92 -1.79 -9.41
N LYS A 44 1.70 -0.89 -10.01
CA LYS A 44 2.50 -1.07 -11.23
C LYS A 44 3.88 -0.46 -10.98
N PRO A 45 4.92 -0.83 -11.74
CA PRO A 45 6.24 -0.19 -11.61
C PRO A 45 6.18 1.35 -11.68
N ALA A 46 5.28 1.89 -12.51
CA ALA A 46 5.15 3.33 -12.72
C ALA A 46 4.58 4.13 -11.53
N ASN A 47 3.91 3.50 -10.57
CA ASN A 47 3.32 4.18 -9.41
C ASN A 47 3.78 3.60 -8.06
N ALA A 48 4.51 2.50 -8.05
CA ALA A 48 4.95 1.85 -6.82
C ALA A 48 5.76 2.80 -5.93
N GLN A 49 6.70 3.55 -6.51
CA GLN A 49 7.57 4.46 -5.75
C GLN A 49 6.78 5.53 -4.97
N THR A 50 5.77 6.14 -5.59
CA THR A 50 5.00 7.21 -4.94
C THR A 50 4.04 6.64 -3.90
N LEU A 51 3.35 5.54 -4.21
CA LEU A 51 2.50 4.80 -3.27
C LEU A 51 3.28 4.33 -2.03
N PHE A 52 4.48 3.80 -2.21
CA PHE A 52 5.33 3.33 -1.10
C PHE A 52 6.04 4.45 -0.34
N SER A 53 5.99 5.68 -0.85
CA SER A 53 6.44 6.87 -0.12
C SER A 53 5.36 7.40 0.84
N CYS A 54 4.12 6.89 0.77
CA CYS A 54 3.06 7.24 1.70
C CYS A 54 3.38 6.73 3.12
N PRO A 55 3.36 7.58 4.17
CA PRO A 55 3.81 7.23 5.51
C PRO A 55 3.14 6.00 6.15
N ASP A 56 1.88 5.72 5.80
CA ASP A 56 1.11 4.62 6.39
C ASP A 56 0.97 3.40 5.45
N VAL A 57 1.62 3.42 4.27
CA VAL A 57 1.66 2.30 3.33
C VAL A 57 2.92 1.46 3.57
N ASP A 58 2.74 0.27 4.14
CA ASP A 58 3.86 -0.60 4.53
C ASP A 58 4.23 -1.64 3.46
N GLY A 59 3.76 -1.44 2.23
CA GLY A 59 4.02 -2.32 1.08
C GLY A 59 2.79 -2.56 0.22
N GLY A 60 2.87 -3.54 -0.68
CA GLY A 60 1.82 -3.83 -1.66
C GLY A 60 1.38 -5.29 -1.69
N LEU A 61 0.08 -5.53 -1.78
CA LEU A 61 -0.51 -6.83 -2.10
C LEU A 61 -0.72 -6.91 -3.61
N ILE A 62 0.29 -7.41 -4.33
CA ILE A 62 0.39 -7.26 -5.79
C ILE A 62 -0.47 -8.30 -6.52
N GLY A 63 -1.43 -7.83 -7.30
CA GLY A 63 -2.28 -8.64 -8.17
C GLY A 63 -1.62 -8.99 -9.51
N GLY A 64 -2.25 -8.63 -10.63
CA GLY A 64 -1.80 -9.03 -11.98
C GLY A 64 -0.34 -8.69 -12.33
N ALA A 65 0.22 -7.61 -11.76
CA ALA A 65 1.64 -7.26 -11.98
C ALA A 65 2.62 -8.29 -11.37
N SER A 66 2.17 -9.16 -10.45
CA SER A 66 2.97 -10.27 -9.92
C SER A 66 3.20 -11.40 -10.93
N MET A 67 2.42 -11.45 -12.03
CA MET A 67 2.54 -12.47 -13.07
C MET A 67 3.61 -12.14 -14.11
N ASP A 68 4.15 -10.92 -14.10
CA ASP A 68 5.32 -10.51 -14.87
C ASP A 68 6.53 -10.39 -13.94
N ALA A 69 7.52 -11.26 -14.12
CA ALA A 69 8.68 -11.34 -13.22
C ALA A 69 9.46 -10.03 -13.16
N GLN A 70 9.66 -9.35 -14.30
CA GLN A 70 10.41 -8.11 -14.34
C GLN A 70 9.63 -6.98 -13.66
N GLY A 71 8.35 -6.81 -14.01
CA GLY A 71 7.47 -5.84 -13.36
C GLY A 71 7.35 -6.06 -11.85
N PHE A 72 7.29 -7.31 -11.40
CA PHE A 72 7.24 -7.62 -9.96
C PHE A 72 8.54 -7.25 -9.24
N ILE A 73 9.71 -7.53 -9.85
CA ILE A 73 11.01 -7.12 -9.30
C ILE A 73 11.13 -5.59 -9.23
N ASP A 74 10.65 -4.88 -10.25
CA ASP A 74 10.71 -3.42 -10.29
C ASP A 74 9.82 -2.79 -9.21
N ILE A 75 8.64 -3.36 -8.96
CA ILE A 75 7.78 -2.98 -7.83
C ILE A 75 8.50 -3.26 -6.50
N ALA A 76 9.10 -4.44 -6.33
CA ALA A 76 9.77 -4.81 -5.09
C ALA A 76 10.97 -3.91 -4.75
N LYS A 77 11.65 -3.35 -5.77
CA LYS A 77 12.76 -2.40 -5.61
C LYS A 77 12.32 -0.95 -5.34
N SER A 78 11.02 -0.67 -5.43
CA SER A 78 10.47 0.67 -5.21
C SER A 78 10.10 0.94 -3.74
N PHE A 79 10.21 -0.07 -2.88
CA PHE A 79 10.04 0.01 -1.43
C PHE A 79 11.43 0.06 -0.76
#